data_AF-A0A938HBQ6-F1
#
_entry.id   AF-A0A938HBQ6-F1
#
_cell.length_a   1.000
_cell.length_b   1.000
_cell.length_c   1.000
_cell.angle_alpha   90.00
_cell.angle_beta   90.00
_cell.angle_gamma   90.00
#
_symmetry.space_group_name_H-M   'P 1'
#
loop_
_entity.id
_entity.type
_entity.pdbx_description
1 polymer ?
#
loop_
_entity_poly.entity_id
_entity_poly.type
_entity_poly.pdbx_seq_one_letter_code
_entity_poly.pdbx_strand_id
1 'polypeptide(L)'
;MKKVALLALALGLNLLVFGQKTLNASVKNKTELQSGISTGNIRLTLPEEVTQENVTMYAKYYANMFTVDFDAKSHVATFHMLTNDANSRRVILRFLGANQIVNVQVEDRVYDLGTFFETYLQ
;
A
#
# COMPACT_ATOMS: atom_id res chain seq x y z
N MET A 1 -6.83 -46.75 18.90
CA MET A 1 -7.55 -46.09 17.80
C MET A 1 -7.90 -44.62 18.08
N LYS A 2 -8.56 -44.28 19.21
CA LYS A 2 -8.94 -42.88 19.54
C LYS A 2 -7.78 -41.87 19.60
N LYS A 3 -6.61 -42.27 20.13
CA LYS A 3 -5.42 -41.40 20.25
C LYS A 3 -4.73 -41.11 18.91
N VAL A 4 -4.81 -42.04 17.96
CA VAL A 4 -4.24 -41.90 16.61
C VAL A 4 -5.12 -40.97 15.76
N ALA A 5 -6.45 -41.06 15.93
CA ALA A 5 -7.39 -40.14 15.29
C ALA A 5 -7.21 -38.69 15.78
N LEU A 6 -6.94 -38.48 17.08
CA LEU A 6 -6.64 -37.14 17.61
C LEU A 6 -5.32 -36.57 17.06
N LEU A 7 -4.28 -37.39 16.91
CA LEU A 7 -3.00 -36.95 16.35
C LEU A 7 -3.14 -36.59 14.86
N ALA A 8 -3.91 -37.36 14.10
CA ALA A 8 -4.18 -37.07 12.69
C ALA A 8 -5.00 -35.78 12.51
N LEU A 9 -5.94 -35.50 13.44
CA LEU A 9 -6.72 -34.26 13.44
C LEU A 9 -5.85 -33.03 13.78
N ALA A 10 -4.91 -33.16 14.71
CA ALA A 10 -3.98 -32.10 15.09
C ALA A 10 -2.95 -31.77 13.99
N LEU A 11 -2.49 -32.78 13.23
CA LEU A 11 -1.64 -32.56 12.05
C LEU A 11 -2.42 -31.95 10.87
N GLY A 12 -3.70 -32.29 10.70
CA GLY A 12 -4.55 -31.73 9.65
C GLY A 12 -4.83 -30.23 9.80
N LEU A 13 -4.86 -29.70 11.03
CA LEU A 13 -5.10 -28.27 11.28
C LEU A 13 -3.96 -27.34 10.82
N ASN A 14 -2.73 -27.87 10.65
CA ASN A 14 -1.58 -27.08 10.19
C ASN A 14 -1.57 -26.85 8.68
N LEU A 15 -2.49 -27.47 7.93
CA LEU A 15 -2.61 -27.31 6.47
C LEU A 15 -3.48 -26.11 6.06
N LEU A 16 -4.05 -25.39 7.02
CA LEU A 16 -4.72 -24.12 6.77
C LEU A 16 -3.68 -23.00 6.68
N VAL A 17 -2.79 -23.07 5.68
CA VAL A 17 -2.07 -21.89 5.22
C VAL A 17 -3.11 -21.04 4.51
N PHE A 18 -3.80 -20.18 5.26
CA PHE A 18 -4.61 -19.12 4.68
C PHE A 18 -3.66 -18.30 3.80
N GLY A 19 -3.85 -18.33 2.49
CA GLY A 19 -3.12 -17.42 1.60
C GLY A 19 -3.42 -16.00 2.03
N GLN A 20 -2.45 -15.31 2.64
CA GLN A 20 -2.60 -13.90 2.97
C GLN A 20 -2.86 -13.15 1.68
N LYS A 21 -4.03 -12.51 1.58
CA LYS A 21 -4.38 -11.67 0.44
C LYS A 21 -3.35 -10.54 0.36
N THR A 22 -2.54 -10.54 -0.68
CA THR A 22 -1.62 -9.45 -0.98
C THR A 22 -2.41 -8.23 -1.41
N LEU A 23 -2.26 -7.12 -0.69
CA LEU A 23 -2.87 -5.85 -1.06
C LEU A 23 -1.92 -5.06 -1.96
N ASN A 24 -2.44 -4.60 -3.09
CA ASN A 24 -1.71 -3.83 -4.08
C ASN A 24 -2.40 -2.48 -4.27
N ALA A 25 -1.64 -1.39 -4.26
CA ALA A 25 -2.10 -0.12 -4.80
C ALA A 25 -1.87 -0.10 -6.32
N SER A 26 -2.44 0.87 -7.01
CA SER A 26 -2.17 1.10 -8.43
C SER A 26 -2.07 2.59 -8.77
N VAL A 27 -1.40 2.91 -9.86
CA VAL A 27 -1.45 4.24 -10.47
C VAL A 27 -2.34 4.20 -11.70
N LYS A 28 -2.97 5.33 -12.03
CA LYS A 28 -3.85 5.40 -13.21
C LYS A 28 -3.09 5.21 -14.53
N ASN A 29 -1.92 5.83 -14.66
CA ASN A 29 -0.98 5.67 -15.77
C ASN A 29 0.36 6.32 -15.40
N LYS A 30 1.42 6.03 -16.17
CA LYS A 30 2.77 6.54 -15.91
C LYS A 30 2.88 8.07 -16.04
N THR A 31 2.16 8.67 -16.99
CA THR A 31 2.17 10.13 -17.22
C THR A 31 1.65 10.89 -16.00
N GLU A 32 0.51 10.48 -15.44
CA GLU A 32 -0.07 11.08 -14.24
C GLU A 32 0.81 10.85 -13.01
N LEU A 33 1.43 9.66 -12.88
CA LEU A 33 2.40 9.40 -11.83
C LEU A 33 3.57 10.39 -11.90
N GLN A 34 4.20 10.53 -13.07
CA GLN A 34 5.33 11.45 -13.29
C GLN A 34 4.95 12.91 -13.01
N SER A 35 3.78 13.34 -13.50
CA SER A 35 3.26 14.68 -13.22
C SER A 35 3.02 14.90 -11.72
N GLY A 36 2.43 13.92 -11.04
CA GLY A 36 2.18 13.97 -9.61
C GLY A 36 3.47 14.05 -8.80
N ILE A 37 4.49 13.28 -9.17
CA ILE A 37 5.82 13.34 -8.54
C ILE A 37 6.45 14.72 -8.75
N SER A 38 6.41 15.28 -9.96
CA SER A 38 7.01 16.59 -10.23
C SER A 38 6.32 17.75 -9.48
N THR A 39 5.01 17.64 -9.25
CA THR A 39 4.20 18.67 -8.60
C THR A 39 4.01 18.46 -7.10
N GLY A 40 4.44 17.31 -6.55
CA GLY A 40 4.19 16.93 -5.17
C GLY A 40 2.74 16.53 -4.88
N ASN A 41 1.94 16.21 -5.91
CA ASN A 41 0.56 15.73 -5.78
C ASN A 41 0.45 14.31 -6.34
N ILE A 42 0.97 13.34 -5.59
CA ILE A 42 1.11 11.96 -6.06
C ILE A 42 -0.20 11.21 -5.82
N ARG A 43 -0.73 10.53 -6.84
CA ARG A 43 -2.04 9.85 -6.75
C ARG A 43 -1.88 8.35 -6.88
N LEU A 44 -2.42 7.62 -5.90
CA LEU A 44 -2.49 6.15 -5.89
C LEU A 44 -3.94 5.73 -5.67
N THR A 45 -4.41 4.72 -6.39
CA THR A 45 -5.64 4.00 -6.07
C THR A 45 -5.31 2.92 -5.05
N LEU A 46 -5.90 3.01 -3.87
CA LEU A 46 -5.70 2.04 -2.78
C LEU A 46 -6.67 0.86 -2.97
N PRO A 47 -6.35 -0.32 -2.42
CA PRO A 47 -7.26 -1.47 -2.48
C PRO A 47 -8.51 -1.22 -1.63
N GLU A 48 -9.60 -1.94 -1.94
CA GLU A 48 -10.92 -1.77 -1.31
C GLU A 48 -10.92 -2.00 0.20
N GLU A 49 -9.96 -2.78 0.72
CA GLU A 49 -9.76 -3.02 2.14
C GLU A 49 -9.34 -1.77 2.92
N VAL A 50 -8.77 -0.76 2.25
CA VAL A 50 -8.31 0.46 2.91
C VAL A 50 -9.46 1.44 3.05
N THR A 51 -9.84 1.73 4.29
CA THR A 51 -10.94 2.65 4.62
C THR A 51 -10.46 4.07 4.90
N GLN A 52 -11.40 5.01 4.93
CA GLN A 52 -11.15 6.39 5.36
C GLN A 52 -10.53 6.44 6.77
N GLU A 53 -10.98 5.59 7.69
CA GLU A 53 -10.42 5.49 9.04
C GLU A 53 -8.96 5.05 9.02
N ASN A 54 -8.60 4.05 8.19
CA ASN A 54 -7.20 3.63 8.04
C ASN A 54 -6.32 4.75 7.51
N VAL A 55 -6.76 5.42 6.43
CA VAL A 55 -6.03 6.55 5.84
C VAL A 55 -5.79 7.64 6.88
N THR A 56 -6.84 8.04 7.59
CA THR A 56 -6.77 9.10 8.61
C THR A 56 -5.86 8.69 9.77
N MET A 57 -5.99 7.45 10.25
CA MET A 57 -5.21 6.92 11.36
C MET A 57 -3.72 6.87 11.03
N TYR A 58 -3.34 6.45 9.83
CA TYR A 58 -1.94 6.26 9.47
C TYR A 58 -1.29 7.52 8.90
N ALA A 59 -2.03 8.39 8.20
CA ALA A 59 -1.49 9.63 7.65
C ALA A 59 -1.01 10.60 8.75
N LYS A 60 -1.67 10.63 9.92
CA LYS A 60 -1.32 11.55 11.02
C LYS A 60 0.12 11.43 11.51
N TYR A 61 0.76 10.27 11.32
CA TYR A 61 2.15 10.03 11.73
C TYR A 61 3.18 10.67 10.78
N TYR A 62 2.74 11.17 9.62
CA TYR A 62 3.60 11.66 8.54
C TYR A 62 3.26 13.11 8.11
N ALA A 63 2.50 13.83 8.93
CA ALA A 63 2.02 15.19 8.63
C ALA A 63 3.14 16.21 8.38
N ASN A 64 4.38 15.94 8.84
CA ASN A 64 5.55 16.78 8.56
C ASN A 64 6.13 16.57 7.14
N MET A 65 5.66 15.56 6.41
CA MET A 65 6.16 15.18 5.09
C MET A 65 5.08 15.34 4.01
N PHE A 66 3.85 14.94 4.31
CA PHE A 66 2.71 15.09 3.41
C PHE A 66 1.38 15.10 4.17
N THR A 67 0.33 15.58 3.51
CA THR A 67 -1.08 15.28 3.86
C THR A 67 -1.66 14.30 2.83
N VAL A 68 -2.78 13.65 3.17
CA VAL A 68 -3.45 12.69 2.27
C VAL A 68 -4.93 13.04 2.17
N ASP A 69 -5.37 13.35 0.95
CA ASP A 69 -6.78 13.45 0.60
C ASP A 69 -7.24 12.10 0.03
N PHE A 70 -8.32 11.53 0.57
CA PHE A 70 -8.83 10.23 0.14
C PHE A 70 -10.28 10.34 -0.33
N ASP A 71 -10.53 9.89 -1.55
CA ASP A 71 -11.87 9.73 -2.09
C ASP A 71 -12.31 8.27 -1.90
N ALA A 72 -13.16 8.03 -0.89
CA ALA A 72 -13.67 6.69 -0.57
C ALA A 72 -14.51 6.05 -1.70
N LYS A 73 -15.04 6.82 -2.66
CA LYS A 73 -15.80 6.27 -3.78
C LYS A 73 -14.88 5.69 -4.84
N SER A 74 -13.79 6.37 -5.15
CA SER A 74 -12.81 5.94 -6.16
C SER A 74 -11.61 5.21 -5.57
N HIS A 75 -11.49 5.18 -4.24
CA HIS A 75 -10.31 4.74 -3.49
C HIS A 75 -9.01 5.46 -3.88
N VAL A 76 -9.10 6.66 -4.47
CA VAL A 76 -7.91 7.44 -4.83
C VAL A 76 -7.42 8.22 -3.62
N ALA A 77 -6.20 7.95 -3.21
CA ALA A 77 -5.43 8.75 -2.27
C ALA A 77 -4.51 9.72 -3.03
N THR A 78 -4.60 11.00 -2.72
CA THR A 78 -3.72 12.06 -3.21
C THR A 78 -2.82 12.50 -2.07
N PHE A 79 -1.52 12.24 -2.21
CA PHE A 79 -0.48 12.70 -1.30
C PHE A 79 -0.07 14.12 -1.70
N HIS A 80 -0.25 15.07 -0.80
CA HIS A 80 0.20 16.45 -0.96
C HIS A 80 1.51 16.63 -0.19
N MET A 81 2.63 16.61 -0.89
CA MET A 81 3.96 16.73 -0.31
C MET A 81 4.18 18.14 0.26
N LEU A 82 4.61 18.23 1.52
CA LEU A 82 5.04 19.50 2.12
C LEU A 82 6.41 19.90 1.56
N THR A 83 7.33 18.93 1.55
CA THR A 83 8.59 19.02 0.82
C THR A 83 8.63 17.88 -0.18
N ASN A 84 8.86 18.20 -1.44
CA ASN A 84 8.84 17.22 -2.52
C ASN A 84 10.25 16.70 -2.85
N ASP A 85 10.95 16.23 -1.84
CA ASP A 85 12.25 15.56 -1.97
C ASP A 85 12.11 14.04 -1.81
N ALA A 86 13.16 13.31 -2.22
CA ALA A 86 13.16 11.85 -2.20
C ALA A 86 12.96 11.26 -0.79
N ASN A 87 13.50 11.89 0.26
CA ASN A 87 13.33 11.39 1.63
C ASN A 87 11.87 11.54 2.08
N SER A 88 11.25 12.68 1.80
CA SER A 88 9.84 12.91 2.08
C SER A 88 8.96 11.93 1.31
N ARG A 89 9.23 11.68 0.02
CA ARG A 89 8.49 10.69 -0.79
C ARG A 89 8.70 9.26 -0.31
N ARG A 90 9.87 8.91 0.24
CA ARG A 90 10.13 7.57 0.82
C ARG A 90 9.20 7.24 1.97
N VAL A 91 8.69 8.25 2.70
CA VAL A 91 7.75 8.05 3.81
C VAL A 91 6.39 7.52 3.33
N ILE A 92 6.02 7.73 2.06
CA ILE A 92 4.80 7.16 1.46
C ILE A 92 4.81 5.63 1.60
N LEU A 93 5.96 4.97 1.49
CA LEU A 93 6.07 3.52 1.63
C LEU A 93 5.67 3.04 3.03
N ARG A 94 5.95 3.83 4.08
CA ARG A 94 5.56 3.50 5.46
C ARG A 94 4.05 3.60 5.62
N PHE A 95 3.43 4.60 5.01
CA PHE A 95 1.98 4.72 4.96
C PHE A 95 1.34 3.52 4.23
N LEU A 96 1.88 3.14 3.08
CA LEU A 96 1.39 1.97 2.32
C LEU A 96 1.53 0.68 3.13
N GLY A 97 2.69 0.43 3.74
CA GLY A 97 2.93 -0.73 4.59
C GLY A 97 2.04 -0.78 5.84
N ALA A 98 1.74 0.36 6.46
CA ALA A 98 0.80 0.45 7.58
C ALA A 98 -0.62 0.03 7.17
N ASN A 99 -1.01 0.33 5.92
CA ASN A 99 -2.25 -0.13 5.30
C ASN A 99 -2.15 -1.56 4.70
N GLN A 100 -1.11 -2.34 5.07
CA GLN A 100 -0.87 -3.71 4.59
C GLN A 100 -0.64 -3.82 3.07
N ILE A 101 -0.40 -2.70 2.37
CA ILE A 101 -0.07 -2.68 0.94
C ILE A 101 1.41 -2.99 0.78
N VAL A 102 1.74 -3.95 -0.08
CA VAL A 102 3.14 -4.40 -0.28
C VAL A 102 3.65 -4.21 -1.71
N ASN A 103 2.77 -3.95 -2.67
CA ASN A 103 3.16 -3.61 -4.03
C ASN A 103 2.36 -2.43 -4.59
N VAL A 104 2.90 -1.84 -5.66
CA VAL A 104 2.22 -0.85 -6.50
C VAL A 104 2.24 -1.35 -7.94
N GLN A 105 1.07 -1.43 -8.56
CA GLN A 105 0.93 -1.68 -9.99
C GLN A 105 1.08 -0.38 -10.78
N VAL A 106 1.97 -0.40 -11.75
CA VAL A 106 2.18 0.67 -12.73
C VAL A 106 2.04 0.05 -14.12
N GLU A 107 0.95 0.39 -14.81
CA GLU A 107 0.57 -0.22 -16.09
C GLU A 107 0.50 -1.76 -15.94
N ASP A 108 1.26 -2.50 -16.74
CA ASP A 108 1.24 -3.97 -16.78
C ASP A 108 2.27 -4.60 -15.82
N ARG A 109 2.94 -3.80 -14.98
CA ARG A 109 3.97 -4.28 -14.05
C ARG A 109 3.62 -4.00 -12.60
N VAL A 110 3.94 -4.97 -11.75
CA VAL A 110 3.82 -4.89 -10.29
C VAL A 110 5.21 -4.71 -9.70
N TYR A 111 5.36 -3.72 -8.83
CA TYR A 111 6.60 -3.38 -8.16
C TYR A 111 6.42 -3.53 -6.65
N ASP A 112 7.33 -4.24 -5.97
CA ASP A 112 7.39 -4.13 -4.51
C ASP A 112 7.65 -2.68 -4.09
N LEU A 113 7.30 -2.32 -2.85
CA LEU A 113 7.41 -0.94 -2.39
C LEU A 113 8.82 -0.34 -2.56
N GLY A 114 9.87 -1.13 -2.32
CA GLY A 114 11.26 -0.67 -2.47
C GLY A 114 11.59 -0.38 -3.93
N THR A 115 11.34 -1.34 -4.81
CA THR A 115 11.57 -1.16 -6.25
C THR A 115 10.71 -0.04 -6.84
N PHE A 116 9.47 0.13 -6.37
CA PHE A 116 8.62 1.27 -6.77
C PHE A 116 9.26 2.61 -6.40
N PHE A 117 9.83 2.73 -5.20
CA PHE A 117 10.53 3.94 -4.78
C PHE A 117 11.73 4.24 -5.66
N GLU A 118 12.64 3.28 -5.82
CA GLU A 118 13.88 3.47 -6.59
C GLU A 118 13.59 3.73 -8.08
N THR A 119 12.47 3.21 -8.61
CA THR A 119 12.09 3.40 -10.03
C THR A 119 11.37 4.73 -10.28
N TYR A 120 10.52 5.17 -9.35
CA TYR A 120 9.57 6.27 -9.62
C TYR A 120 9.63 7.42 -8.62
N LEU A 121 9.92 7.17 -7.34
CA LEU A 121 9.79 8.19 -6.30
C LEU A 121 11.13 8.80 -5.85
N GLN A 122 12.27 8.38 -6.41
CA GLN A 122 13.55 9.02 -6.15
C GLN A 122 13.64 10.38 -6.85
#